data_AF-H1XW09-F1
#
_entry.id   AF-H1XW09-F1
#
_cell.length_a   1.000
_cell.length_b   1.000
_cell.length_c   1.000
_cell.angle_alpha   90.00
_cell.angle_beta   90.00
_cell.angle_gamma   90.00
#
_symmetry.space_group_name_H-M   'P 1'
#
loop_
_entity.id
_entity.type
_entity.pdbx_description
1 polymer ?
#
loop_
_entity_poly.entity_id
_entity_poly.type
_entity_poly.pdbx_seq_one_letter_code
_entity_poly.pdbx_strand_id
1 'polypeptide(L)'
;MSVKEINQKIKKVPPHLIPEIMDFIDFLINKYSKSPKKKKPFKFTWQGGLAEISKKYTSVELQHKVMDADFKKVKHTKVEFL
;
A
#
# COMPACT_ATOMS: atom_id res chain seq x y z
N MET A 1 -27.67 -3.46 -23.78
CA MET A 1 -28.27 -4.32 -22.75
C MET A 1 -29.35 -3.54 -22.04
N SER A 2 -30.55 -4.10 -21.92
CA SER A 2 -31.70 -3.45 -21.29
C SER A 2 -31.74 -3.75 -19.79
N VAL A 3 -32.28 -2.83 -18.98
CA VAL A 3 -32.51 -3.03 -17.53
C VAL A 3 -33.28 -4.33 -17.24
N LYS A 4 -34.09 -4.79 -18.21
CA LYS A 4 -34.82 -6.06 -18.15
C LYS A 4 -33.90 -7.29 -18.08
N GLU A 5 -32.77 -7.29 -18.78
CA GLU A 5 -31.83 -8.43 -18.82
C GLU A 5 -31.05 -8.55 -17.50
N ILE A 6 -30.74 -7.42 -16.86
CA ILE A 6 -30.08 -7.34 -15.56
C ILE A 6 -30.97 -7.96 -14.48
N ASN A 7 -32.26 -7.60 -14.45
CA ASN A 7 -33.21 -8.15 -13.50
C ASN A 7 -33.41 -9.67 -13.65
N GLN A 8 -33.38 -10.19 -14.88
CA GLN A 8 -33.45 -11.64 -15.11
C GLN A 8 -32.21 -12.38 -14.62
N LYS A 9 -31.03 -11.77 -14.74
CA LYS A 9 -29.78 -12.34 -14.21
C LYS A 9 -29.77 -12.30 -12.68
N ILE A 10 -30.18 -11.21 -12.05
CA ILE A 10 -30.26 -11.09 -10.59
C ILE A 10 -31.18 -12.15 -9.98
N LYS A 11 -32.31 -12.48 -10.63
CA LYS A 11 -33.23 -13.54 -10.17
C LYS A 11 -32.63 -14.96 -10.24
N LYS A 12 -31.61 -15.18 -11.07
CA LYS A 12 -30.91 -16.48 -11.21
C LYS A 12 -29.72 -16.61 -10.28
N VAL A 13 -29.33 -15.53 -9.60
CA VAL A 13 -28.19 -15.54 -8.69
C VAL A 13 -28.61 -16.18 -7.37
N PRO A 14 -27.83 -17.15 -6.85
CA PRO A 14 -28.13 -17.74 -5.56
C PRO A 14 -27.98 -16.70 -4.42
N PRO A 15 -28.77 -16.80 -3.34
CA PRO A 15 -28.94 -15.73 -2.35
C PRO A 15 -27.64 -15.26 -1.66
N HIS A 16 -26.61 -16.10 -1.64
CA HIS A 16 -25.34 -15.83 -1.00
C HIS A 16 -24.44 -14.85 -1.77
N LEU A 17 -24.66 -14.63 -3.08
CA LEU A 17 -23.93 -13.62 -3.87
C LEU A 17 -24.66 -12.27 -3.96
N ILE A 18 -25.91 -12.18 -3.48
CA ILE A 18 -26.65 -10.93 -3.44
C ILE A 18 -25.88 -9.82 -2.69
N PRO A 19 -25.23 -10.09 -1.54
CA PRO A 19 -24.46 -9.07 -0.82
C PRO A 19 -23.26 -8.56 -1.62
N GLU A 20 -22.54 -9.46 -2.31
CA GLU A 20 -21.37 -9.11 -3.13
C GLU A 20 -21.76 -8.30 -4.37
N ILE A 21 -22.90 -8.62 -4.99
CA ILE A 21 -23.45 -7.82 -6.09
C ILE A 21 -23.86 -6.44 -5.59
N MET A 22 -24.48 -6.34 -4.42
CA MET A 22 -24.85 -5.06 -3.83
C MET A 22 -23.61 -4.20 -3.56
N ASP A 23 -22.57 -4.78 -2.97
CA ASP A 23 -21.30 -4.11 -2.72
C ASP A 23 -20.63 -3.65 -4.03
N PHE A 24 -20.70 -4.47 -5.08
CA PHE A 24 -20.18 -4.10 -6.39
C PHE A 24 -20.96 -2.94 -7.04
N ILE A 25 -22.29 -2.92 -6.88
CA ILE A 25 -23.13 -1.80 -7.36
C ILE A 25 -22.78 -0.52 -6.60
N ASP A 26 -22.66 -0.59 -5.27
CA ASP A 26 -22.27 0.55 -4.43
C ASP A 26 -20.86 1.05 -4.77
N PHE A 27 -19.93 0.13 -5.03
CA PHE A 27 -18.58 0.46 -5.51
C PHE A 27 -18.62 1.22 -6.83
N LEU A 28 -19.39 0.74 -7.81
CA LEU A 28 -19.51 1.41 -9.11
C LEU A 28 -20.17 2.79 -8.95
N ILE A 29 -21.24 2.90 -8.17
CA ILE A 29 -21.89 4.18 -7.89
C ILE A 29 -20.87 5.13 -7.27
N ASN A 30 -20.15 4.73 -6.22
CA ASN A 30 -19.17 5.58 -5.54
C ASN A 30 -17.97 5.96 -6.45
N LYS A 31 -17.53 5.03 -7.31
CA LYS A 31 -16.40 5.23 -8.23
C LYS A 31 -16.71 6.24 -9.34
N TYR A 32 -17.94 6.22 -9.87
CA TYR A 32 -18.34 7.07 -11.00
C TYR A 32 -19.21 8.28 -10.60
N SER A 33 -19.88 8.24 -9.44
CA SER A 33 -20.62 9.38 -8.84
C SER A 33 -19.68 10.52 -8.44
N LYS A 34 -18.49 10.17 -7.95
CA LYS A 34 -17.42 11.13 -7.77
C LYS A 34 -16.85 11.40 -9.16
N SER A 35 -17.45 12.38 -9.85
CA SER A 35 -16.83 13.08 -10.98
C SER A 35 -15.34 13.21 -10.68
N PRO A 36 -14.43 12.97 -11.65
CA PRO A 36 -13.01 12.89 -11.37
C PRO A 36 -12.60 14.22 -10.73
N LYS A 37 -12.56 14.23 -9.39
CA LYS A 37 -12.05 15.36 -8.61
C LYS A 37 -10.67 15.50 -9.17
N LYS A 38 -10.45 16.51 -10.03
CA LYS A 38 -9.21 16.77 -10.75
C LYS A 38 -8.11 16.38 -9.78
N LYS A 39 -7.54 15.18 -9.94
CA LYS A 39 -6.71 14.60 -8.88
C LYS A 39 -5.61 15.61 -8.75
N LYS A 40 -5.55 16.34 -7.63
CA LYS A 40 -4.47 17.30 -7.40
C LYS A 40 -3.21 16.52 -7.74
N PRO A 41 -2.35 17.04 -8.64
CA PRO A 41 -1.18 16.30 -9.08
C PRO A 41 -0.47 15.82 -7.82
N PHE A 42 -0.38 14.49 -7.67
CA PHE A 42 0.19 13.88 -6.48
C PHE A 42 1.63 14.38 -6.40
N LYS A 43 1.88 15.31 -5.49
CA LYS A 43 3.20 15.93 -5.38
C LYS A 43 4.10 14.92 -4.68
N PHE A 44 4.97 14.28 -5.43
CA PHE A 44 6.05 13.42 -4.92
C PHE A 44 7.12 14.26 -4.22
N THR A 45 6.75 15.05 -3.20
CA THR A 45 7.68 15.93 -2.48
C THR A 45 8.75 15.18 -1.69
N TRP A 46 8.59 13.86 -1.53
CA TRP A 46 9.55 12.97 -0.89
C TRP A 46 10.57 12.37 -1.87
N GLN A 47 10.30 12.42 -3.18
CA GLN A 47 11.21 11.86 -4.19
C GLN A 47 12.50 12.69 -4.22
N GLY A 48 13.63 12.04 -3.98
CA GLY A 48 14.94 12.70 -3.95
C GLY A 48 15.35 13.27 -2.59
N GLY A 49 14.53 13.15 -1.53
CA GLY A 49 14.92 13.60 -0.18
C GLY A 49 16.15 12.89 0.41
N LEU A 50 16.50 11.71 -0.14
CA LEU A 50 17.68 10.92 0.24
C LEU A 50 18.82 10.99 -0.78
N ALA A 51 18.69 11.80 -1.84
CA ALA A 51 19.69 11.88 -2.92
C ALA A 51 21.04 12.46 -2.45
N GLU A 52 21.03 13.29 -1.41
CA GLU A 52 22.26 13.82 -0.80
C GLU A 52 22.99 12.75 0.02
N ILE A 53 22.22 11.89 0.70
CA ILE A 53 22.74 10.83 1.56
C ILE A 53 23.29 9.68 0.70
N SER A 54 22.67 9.39 -0.44
CA SER A 54 23.16 8.39 -1.40
C SER A 54 24.47 8.77 -2.07
N LYS A 55 24.84 10.07 -2.11
CA LYS A 55 26.15 10.52 -2.59
C LYS A 55 27.25 10.32 -1.55
N LYS A 56 26.89 10.33 -0.27
CA LYS A 56 27.84 10.26 0.85
C LYS A 56 28.07 8.84 1.35
N TYR A 57 27.12 7.94 1.14
CA TYR A 57 27.21 6.57 1.62
C TYR A 57 26.87 5.59 0.51
N THR A 58 27.75 4.61 0.33
CA THR A 58 27.46 3.42 -0.48
C THR A 58 26.60 2.44 0.33
N SER A 59 25.79 1.64 -0.37
CA SER A 59 24.95 0.60 0.26
C SER A 59 25.78 -0.34 1.16
N VAL A 60 27.02 -0.62 0.75
CA VAL A 60 27.96 -1.50 1.45
C VAL A 60 28.50 -0.86 2.72
N GLU A 61 28.82 0.44 2.73
CA GLU A 61 29.25 1.13 3.96
C GLU A 61 28.14 1.22 5.00
N LEU A 62 26.88 1.35 4.58
CA LEU A 62 25.74 1.32 5.49
C LEU A 62 25.57 -0.07 6.12
N GLN A 63 25.74 -1.13 5.33
CA GLN A 63 25.69 -2.50 5.84
C GLN A 63 26.77 -2.76 6.89
N HIS A 64 28.02 -2.34 6.65
CA HIS A 64 29.09 -2.45 7.64
C HIS A 64 28.79 -1.68 8.93
N LYS A 65 28.26 -0.45 8.83
CA LYS A 65 27.90 0.34 10.02
C LYS A 65 26.80 -0.30 10.86
N VAL A 66 25.81 -0.94 10.21
CA VAL A 66 24.75 -1.66 10.91
C VAL A 66 25.34 -2.91 11.59
N MET A 67 26.13 -3.70 10.87
CA MET A 67 26.81 -4.88 11.43
C MET A 67 27.72 -4.53 12.61
N ASP A 68 28.48 -3.43 12.52
CA ASP A 68 29.36 -2.96 13.60
C ASP A 68 28.57 -2.47 14.82
N ALA A 69 27.45 -1.78 14.61
CA ALA A 69 26.58 -1.32 15.69
C ALA A 69 25.89 -2.50 16.40
N ASP A 70 25.46 -3.51 15.66
CA ASP A 70 24.86 -4.73 16.21
C ASP A 70 25.90 -5.58 16.94
N PHE A 71 27.12 -5.69 16.40
CA PHE A 71 28.21 -6.41 17.04
C PHE A 71 28.68 -5.75 18.35
N LYS A 72 28.68 -4.41 18.41
CA LYS A 72 28.96 -3.65 19.65
C LYS A 72 27.89 -3.89 20.71
N LYS A 73 26.61 -3.98 20.35
CA LYS A 73 25.54 -4.34 21.28
C LYS A 73 25.72 -5.75 21.86
N VAL A 74 25.99 -6.74 21.00
CA VAL A 74 26.20 -8.13 21.45
C VAL A 74 27.38 -8.24 22.41
N LYS A 75 28.48 -7.51 22.16
CA LYS A 75 29.62 -7.48 23.06
C LYS A 75 29.26 -6.87 24.41
N HIS A 76 28.59 -5.71 24.44
CA HIS A 76 28.25 -5.02 25.68
C HIS A 76 27.23 -5.81 26.52
N THR A 77 26.30 -6.52 25.89
CA THR A 77 25.37 -7.40 26.61
C THR A 77 26.09 -8.62 27.18
N LYS A 78 27.11 -9.17 26.51
CA LYS A 78 27.82 -10.36 26.99
C LYS A 78 28.80 -10.10 28.14
N VAL A 79 29.26 -8.87 28.35
CA VAL A 79 30.09 -8.49 29.52
C VAL A 79 29.28 -8.12 30.77
N GLU A 80 27.95 -7.99 30.69
CA GLU A 80 27.10 -7.71 31.87
C GLU A 80 26.45 -8.98 32.48
N PHE A 81 26.68 -10.17 31.90
CA PHE A 81 26.14 -11.45 32.38
C PHE A 81 27.20 -12.46 32.86
N LEU A 82 28.41 -12.01 33.20
CA LEU A 82 29.46 -12.78 33.90
C LEU A 82 29.93 -12.00 35.13
#